data_AF-A0A1I6EEN1-F1
#
_entry.id   AF-A0A1I6EEN1-F1
#
_cell.length_a   1.000
_cell.length_b   1.000
_cell.length_c   1.000
_cell.angle_alpha   90.00
_cell.angle_beta   90.00
_cell.angle_gamma   90.00
#
_symmetry.space_group_name_H-M   'P 1'
#
loop_
_entity.id
_entity.type
_entity.pdbx_description
1 polymer ?
#
loop_
_entity_poly.entity_id
_entity_poly.type
_entity_poly.pdbx_seq_one_letter_code
_entity_poly.pdbx_strand_id
1 'polypeptide(L)'
;MDRRTLAGGLGGLALVVAAVVVLRAGDAPDTLKKETADGVEVVALQEPMKPSNARAQALDVDALQIAWNGSAPAYEVRWNGNEQLVPGPEVELPGLSPDTQTEVEIRAVSATGKRSEPLKIAATPKDVYNGKWEDQLVGQADRFDGPEALDPRKWRVEAEPECLGLKPFGQSKRIDVDCPMAAFQSNTPIRFGVPASDGATGRAIISVAGAVESSHVRLTLLPDPWQYLKETDAQPKGAVSLDITTQGTRIIADPELPRTGKQIDLGDAPMTGLVAGVRHRWEMRVLPEAVVALRDGVVVAYDPVAIRERLVHPRIRIDGGGFLDAFGVGGVPERVVPTEVIPLDKDVELPQDVVAAKLVKPDAGQVTVSDVPISPGKIAAQEAQLVVIRKPESRPGTLPRLADRPGGIKTGAPRLHVMHEDGTKPPQPLPGNGRVLITAEVNAIGHRGIELELDGRRIVALPTNEQGPGVPGRHEFWLDTRTLTPAAHARLKLSVLPADGGEPVIAETVFELG
;
A
#
# COMPACT_ATOMS: atom_id res chain seq x y z
N MET A 1 -26.91 78.91 -34.46
CA MET A 1 -25.99 79.79 -35.24
C MET A 1 -24.72 79.83 -34.40
N ASP A 2 -23.54 79.30 -34.75
CA ASP A 2 -22.77 79.16 -36.01
C ASP A 2 -21.67 78.10 -35.71
N ARG A 3 -21.49 76.96 -36.41
CA ARG A 3 -20.75 76.63 -37.65
C ARG A 3 -19.27 77.08 -37.79
N ARG A 4 -18.42 76.04 -38.00
CA ARG A 4 -17.03 75.95 -38.55
C ARG A 4 -15.90 76.09 -37.50
N THR A 5 -14.86 75.25 -37.45
CA THR A 5 -14.09 74.65 -38.57
C THR A 5 -13.17 73.47 -38.11
N LEU A 6 -13.11 72.43 -38.96
CA LEU A 6 -11.97 71.57 -39.39
C LEU A 6 -10.93 70.96 -38.41
N ALA A 7 -10.91 69.61 -38.48
CA ALA A 7 -9.79 68.70 -38.84
C ALA A 7 -8.68 68.34 -37.82
N GLY A 8 -8.54 67.02 -37.62
CA GLY A 8 -7.25 66.38 -37.30
C GLY A 8 -7.39 65.12 -36.44
N GLY A 9 -7.18 63.93 -37.01
CA GLY A 9 -6.91 62.71 -36.24
C GLY A 9 -7.64 61.44 -36.68
N LEU A 10 -7.12 60.79 -37.72
CA LEU A 10 -7.43 59.42 -38.13
C LEU A 10 -6.67 58.40 -37.26
N GLY A 11 -7.31 57.28 -36.93
CA GLY A 11 -6.63 56.00 -36.74
C GLY A 11 -6.99 55.25 -35.46
N GLY A 12 -7.81 54.19 -35.56
CA GLY A 12 -7.97 53.24 -34.45
C GLY A 12 -9.17 52.31 -34.51
N LEU A 13 -9.05 51.25 -35.32
CA LEU A 13 -9.65 49.92 -35.17
C LEU A 13 -11.18 49.75 -35.02
N ALA A 14 -11.77 49.19 -36.07
CA ALA A 14 -13.05 48.48 -36.05
C ALA A 14 -12.86 46.98 -35.74
N LEU A 15 -13.94 46.37 -35.23
CA LEU A 15 -14.24 44.93 -35.14
C LEU A 15 -13.55 44.10 -34.04
N VAL A 16 -14.35 43.66 -33.06
CA VAL A 16 -14.75 42.26 -32.77
C VAL A 16 -15.15 42.16 -31.30
N VAL A 17 -16.45 42.05 -31.00
CA VAL A 17 -16.95 41.29 -29.83
C VAL A 17 -18.29 40.68 -30.22
N ALA A 18 -18.24 39.43 -30.70
CA ALA A 18 -19.39 38.55 -30.84
C ALA A 18 -18.99 37.16 -30.30
N ALA A 19 -19.96 36.50 -29.66
CA ALA A 19 -19.97 35.10 -29.21
C ALA A 19 -19.15 34.76 -27.94
N VAL A 20 -19.79 34.94 -26.79
CA VAL A 20 -19.64 34.02 -25.64
C VAL A 20 -20.80 33.03 -25.73
N VAL A 21 -20.54 31.77 -25.39
CA VAL A 21 -21.45 30.59 -25.31
C VAL A 21 -21.33 29.62 -26.49
N VAL A 22 -20.51 28.58 -26.25
CA VAL A 22 -20.60 27.14 -26.59
C VAL A 22 -19.18 26.63 -26.88
N LEU A 23 -18.52 26.08 -25.85
CA LEU A 23 -17.39 25.15 -26.00
C LEU A 23 -17.31 24.30 -24.72
N ARG A 24 -18.12 23.25 -24.65
CA ARG A 24 -17.91 22.07 -23.78
C ARG A 24 -18.55 20.85 -24.44
N ALA A 25 -17.83 20.28 -25.41
CA ALA A 25 -17.86 18.90 -25.87
C ALA A 25 -17.27 18.88 -27.29
N GLY A 26 -16.12 18.26 -27.47
CA GLY A 26 -15.49 18.04 -28.78
C GLY A 26 -14.13 18.71 -28.94
N ASP A 27 -13.15 17.89 -29.34
CA ASP A 27 -11.82 18.23 -29.87
C ASP A 27 -10.70 18.61 -28.88
N ALA A 28 -10.16 17.59 -28.19
CA ALA A 28 -8.72 17.50 -27.97
C ALA A 28 -8.06 16.84 -29.20
N PRO A 29 -7.00 17.41 -29.82
CA PRO A 29 -6.40 16.90 -31.06
C PRO A 29 -5.64 15.55 -30.97
N ASP A 30 -5.70 14.84 -29.83
CA ASP A 30 -4.72 13.81 -29.47
C ASP A 30 -5.36 12.52 -28.91
N THR A 31 -6.56 12.17 -29.41
CA THR A 31 -7.26 10.94 -29.00
C THR A 31 -6.80 9.76 -29.87
N LEU A 32 -6.33 8.70 -29.21
CA LEU A 32 -5.99 7.44 -29.87
C LEU A 32 -7.20 6.94 -30.66
N LYS A 33 -7.06 6.76 -31.97
CA LYS A 33 -8.15 6.22 -32.79
C LYS A 33 -8.28 4.73 -32.53
N LYS A 34 -9.53 4.27 -32.45
CA LYS A 34 -9.81 2.84 -32.35
C LYS A 34 -9.42 2.16 -33.66
N GLU A 35 -8.50 1.20 -33.59
CA GLU A 35 -8.02 0.41 -34.73
C GLU A 35 -8.00 -1.07 -34.34
N THR A 36 -8.39 -1.94 -35.25
CA THR A 36 -8.34 -3.40 -35.07
C THR A 36 -8.04 -4.02 -36.43
N ALA A 37 -6.98 -4.82 -36.50
CA ALA A 37 -6.55 -5.48 -37.72
C ALA A 37 -7.49 -6.65 -38.08
N ASP A 38 -7.49 -7.02 -39.36
CA ASP A 38 -8.19 -8.22 -39.83
C ASP A 38 -7.70 -9.47 -39.10
N GLY A 39 -8.62 -10.35 -38.72
CA GLY A 39 -8.33 -11.57 -37.94
C GLY A 39 -8.21 -11.33 -36.42
N VAL A 40 -8.46 -10.10 -35.94
CA VAL A 40 -8.54 -9.77 -34.52
C VAL A 40 -9.96 -9.39 -34.13
N GLU A 41 -10.48 -10.00 -33.07
CA GLU A 41 -11.78 -9.67 -32.48
C GLU A 41 -11.57 -9.17 -31.04
N VAL A 42 -12.02 -7.95 -30.76
CA VAL A 42 -12.01 -7.38 -29.41
C VAL A 42 -13.22 -7.90 -28.64
N VAL A 43 -13.00 -8.56 -27.50
CA VAL A 43 -14.09 -9.02 -26.64
C VAL A 43 -14.79 -7.81 -26.02
N ALA A 44 -16.11 -7.76 -26.16
CA ALA A 44 -16.92 -6.67 -25.63
C ALA A 44 -16.89 -6.65 -24.09
N LEU A 45 -16.57 -5.50 -23.52
CA LEU A 45 -16.62 -5.30 -22.07
C LEU A 45 -18.04 -5.04 -21.60
N GLN A 46 -18.36 -5.51 -20.39
CA GLN A 46 -19.64 -5.23 -19.75
C GLN A 46 -19.75 -3.75 -19.35
N GLU A 47 -20.96 -3.19 -19.48
CA GLU A 47 -21.25 -1.86 -18.96
C GLU A 47 -21.11 -1.84 -17.42
N PRO A 48 -20.52 -0.79 -16.84
CA PRO A 48 -20.27 -0.73 -15.41
C PRO A 48 -21.58 -0.58 -14.64
N MET A 49 -21.80 -1.45 -13.65
CA MET A 49 -22.96 -1.39 -12.77
C MET A 49 -22.80 -0.32 -11.68
N LYS A 50 -23.90 0.35 -11.32
CA LYS A 50 -23.92 1.31 -10.21
C LYS A 50 -23.47 0.64 -8.90
N PRO A 51 -22.51 1.21 -8.17
CA PRO A 51 -22.11 0.73 -6.85
C PRO A 51 -23.25 0.78 -5.83
N SER A 52 -23.16 0.02 -4.73
CA SER A 52 -24.20 0.01 -3.67
C SER A 52 -23.62 0.03 -2.26
N ASN A 53 -24.46 0.21 -1.25
CA ASN A 53 -24.11 0.08 0.18
C ASN A 53 -22.88 0.89 0.62
N ALA A 54 -22.83 2.17 0.25
CA ALA A 54 -21.75 3.05 0.73
C ALA A 54 -21.81 3.21 2.25
N ARG A 55 -20.64 3.24 2.87
CA ARG A 55 -20.42 3.45 4.31
C ARG A 55 -19.21 4.35 4.51
N ALA A 56 -19.23 5.16 5.56
CA ALA A 56 -18.16 6.09 5.88
C ALA A 56 -17.68 5.88 7.33
N GLN A 57 -16.37 6.01 7.53
CA GLN A 57 -15.70 6.06 8.84
C GLN A 57 -14.54 7.04 8.79
N ALA A 58 -13.95 7.39 9.93
CA ALA A 58 -12.75 8.22 9.97
C ALA A 58 -11.72 7.70 10.97
N LEU A 59 -10.47 7.59 10.51
CA LEU A 59 -9.31 7.27 11.35
C LEU A 59 -8.57 8.50 11.86
N ASP A 60 -8.82 9.68 11.27
CA ASP A 60 -8.38 10.98 11.75
C ASP A 60 -9.53 12.00 11.60
N VAL A 61 -9.46 13.10 12.33
CA VAL A 61 -10.51 14.13 12.36
C VAL A 61 -10.65 14.90 11.03
N ASP A 62 -9.67 14.81 10.14
CA ASP A 62 -9.62 15.53 8.86
C ASP A 62 -9.61 14.58 7.65
N ALA A 63 -9.96 13.30 7.83
CA ALA A 63 -9.99 12.31 6.76
C ALA A 63 -11.26 11.47 6.80
N LEU A 64 -11.78 11.09 5.62
CA LEU A 64 -12.88 10.13 5.48
C LEU A 64 -12.41 8.89 4.76
N GLN A 65 -12.74 7.73 5.30
CA GLN A 65 -12.68 6.46 4.61
C GLN A 65 -14.07 6.08 4.15
N ILE A 66 -14.20 5.75 2.87
CA ILE A 66 -15.47 5.41 2.27
C ILE A 66 -15.30 4.05 1.61
N ALA A 67 -16.23 3.15 1.90
CA ALA A 67 -16.28 1.80 1.35
C ALA A 67 -17.66 1.55 0.75
N TRP A 68 -17.73 0.69 -0.26
CA TRP A 68 -18.98 0.32 -0.93
C TRP A 68 -18.92 -1.10 -1.47
N ASN A 69 -20.01 -1.57 -2.08
CA ASN A 69 -20.08 -2.83 -2.79
C ASN A 69 -19.99 -2.60 -4.30
N GLY A 70 -19.15 -3.39 -4.97
CA GLY A 70 -19.08 -3.49 -6.43
C GLY A 70 -17.91 -4.36 -6.89
N SER A 71 -17.87 -4.65 -8.19
CA SER A 71 -16.85 -5.51 -8.82
C SER A 71 -16.26 -4.88 -10.09
N ALA A 72 -16.30 -3.55 -10.19
CA ALA A 72 -15.77 -2.86 -11.34
C ALA A 72 -14.23 -2.84 -11.28
N PRO A 73 -13.53 -2.78 -12.42
CA PRO A 73 -12.07 -2.69 -12.46
C PRO A 73 -11.49 -1.49 -11.71
N ALA A 74 -12.26 -0.40 -11.64
CA ALA A 74 -11.93 0.79 -10.85
C ALA A 74 -13.18 1.63 -10.56
N TYR A 75 -12.99 2.67 -9.78
CA TYR A 75 -14.02 3.64 -9.44
C TYR A 75 -13.50 5.07 -9.58
N GLU A 76 -14.39 5.95 -10.04
CA GLU A 76 -14.21 7.39 -10.01
C GLU A 76 -14.91 7.92 -8.76
N VAL A 77 -14.14 8.59 -7.90
CA VAL A 77 -14.60 9.20 -6.66
C VAL A 77 -14.47 10.72 -6.80
N ARG A 78 -15.57 11.45 -6.59
CA ARG A 78 -15.60 12.92 -6.65
C ARG A 78 -16.08 13.52 -5.34
N TRP A 79 -15.40 14.55 -4.87
CA TRP A 79 -15.75 15.30 -3.66
C TRP A 79 -15.18 16.71 -3.73
N ASN A 80 -15.93 17.74 -3.30
CA ASN A 80 -15.44 19.14 -3.22
C ASN A 80 -14.74 19.66 -4.51
N GLY A 81 -15.15 19.20 -5.69
CA GLY A 81 -14.52 19.53 -6.97
C GLY A 81 -13.25 18.73 -7.31
N ASN A 82 -12.76 17.90 -6.39
CA ASN A 82 -11.70 16.93 -6.63
C ASN A 82 -12.27 15.67 -7.31
N GLU A 83 -11.38 14.98 -8.02
CA GLU A 83 -11.64 13.69 -8.66
C GLU A 83 -10.44 12.77 -8.41
N GLN A 84 -10.71 11.51 -8.09
CA GLN A 84 -9.71 10.47 -7.94
C GLN A 84 -10.20 9.15 -8.52
N LEU A 85 -9.31 8.44 -9.21
CA LEU A 85 -9.53 7.07 -9.65
C LEU A 85 -8.92 6.12 -8.61
N VAL A 86 -9.68 5.09 -8.22
CA VAL A 86 -9.24 4.07 -7.26
C VAL A 86 -9.48 2.67 -7.80
N PRO A 87 -8.56 1.71 -7.54
CA PRO A 87 -8.64 0.36 -8.10
C PRO A 87 -9.62 -0.57 -7.38
N GLY A 88 -10.10 -0.18 -6.19
CA GLY A 88 -10.93 -1.03 -5.35
C GLY A 88 -12.13 -0.29 -4.76
N PRO A 89 -13.04 -1.02 -4.08
CA PRO A 89 -14.28 -0.47 -3.57
C PRO A 89 -14.12 0.27 -2.23
N GLU A 90 -12.93 0.83 -1.98
CA GLU A 90 -12.60 1.63 -0.81
C GLU A 90 -11.69 2.80 -1.21
N VAL A 91 -11.85 3.94 -0.55
CA VAL A 91 -11.01 5.14 -0.72
C VAL A 91 -10.83 5.86 0.60
N GLU A 92 -9.69 6.52 0.76
CA GLU A 92 -9.46 7.47 1.86
C GLU A 92 -9.25 8.87 1.28
N LEU A 93 -10.03 9.82 1.77
CA LEU A 93 -10.07 11.21 1.37
C LEU A 93 -9.47 12.07 2.49
N PRO A 94 -8.19 12.46 2.38
CA PRO A 94 -7.53 13.23 3.43
C PRO A 94 -7.69 14.74 3.23
N GLY A 95 -7.37 15.53 4.27
CA GLY A 95 -7.31 17.00 4.19
C GLY A 95 -8.68 17.68 4.14
N LEU A 96 -9.70 17.03 4.68
CA LEU A 96 -11.06 17.55 4.79
C LEU A 96 -11.19 18.46 6.01
N SER A 97 -12.15 19.39 5.98
CA SER A 97 -12.47 20.18 7.18
C SER A 97 -13.25 19.30 8.19
N PRO A 98 -12.79 19.19 9.45
CA PRO A 98 -13.39 18.26 10.42
C PRO A 98 -14.88 18.45 10.66
N ASP A 99 -15.35 19.70 10.68
CA ASP A 99 -16.73 20.07 11.01
C ASP A 99 -17.62 20.29 9.76
N THR A 100 -17.11 20.00 8.56
CA THR A 100 -17.85 20.22 7.30
C THR A 100 -18.32 18.90 6.71
N GLN A 101 -19.61 18.80 6.42
CA GLN A 101 -20.16 17.66 5.68
C GLN A 101 -19.58 17.63 4.26
N THR A 102 -18.99 16.49 3.90
CA THR A 102 -18.44 16.23 2.57
C THR A 102 -19.38 15.33 1.80
N GLU A 103 -19.86 15.79 0.65
CA GLU A 103 -20.61 14.96 -0.30
C GLU A 103 -19.64 14.24 -1.25
N VAL A 104 -19.87 12.94 -1.44
CA VAL A 104 -19.04 12.07 -2.27
C VAL A 104 -19.90 11.33 -3.28
N GLU A 105 -19.48 11.40 -4.54
CA GLU A 105 -20.05 10.62 -5.63
C GLU A 105 -19.08 9.53 -6.06
N ILE A 106 -19.57 8.31 -6.21
CA ILE A 106 -18.80 7.14 -6.62
C ILE A 106 -19.43 6.56 -7.88
N ARG A 107 -18.64 6.41 -8.94
CA ARG A 107 -19.05 5.74 -10.19
C ARG A 107 -18.14 4.55 -10.45
N ALA A 108 -18.71 3.42 -10.85
CA ALA A 108 -17.92 2.33 -11.40
C ALA A 108 -17.37 2.75 -12.76
N VAL A 109 -16.12 2.39 -13.05
CA VAL A 109 -15.44 2.68 -14.32
C VAL A 109 -15.06 1.38 -14.99
N SER A 110 -15.44 1.22 -16.25
CA SER A 110 -15.02 0.08 -17.09
C SER A 110 -13.63 0.32 -17.67
N ALA A 111 -12.97 -0.73 -18.18
CA ALA A 111 -11.62 -0.60 -18.74
C ALA A 111 -11.55 0.26 -20.02
N THR A 112 -12.67 0.52 -20.71
CA THR A 112 -12.74 1.51 -21.82
C THR A 112 -12.96 2.95 -21.34
N GLY A 113 -13.15 3.15 -20.03
CA GLY A 113 -13.43 4.45 -19.46
C GLY A 113 -14.90 4.87 -19.50
N LYS A 114 -15.86 3.95 -19.67
CA LYS A 114 -17.28 4.29 -19.39
C LYS A 114 -17.53 4.32 -17.89
N ARG A 115 -18.40 5.23 -17.43
CA ARG A 115 -18.83 5.39 -16.03
C ARG A 115 -20.29 4.95 -15.85
N SER A 116 -20.59 4.39 -14.68
CA SER A 116 -21.98 4.09 -14.26
C SER A 116 -22.73 5.33 -13.78
N GLU A 117 -24.02 5.15 -13.49
CA GLU A 117 -24.76 6.07 -12.61
C GLU A 117 -24.07 6.20 -11.24
N PRO A 118 -24.10 7.39 -10.59
CA PRO A 118 -23.40 7.60 -9.33
C PRO A 118 -24.14 6.99 -8.13
N LEU A 119 -23.36 6.39 -7.23
CA LEU A 119 -23.71 6.21 -5.82
C LEU A 119 -23.29 7.47 -5.04
N LYS A 120 -24.17 7.98 -4.18
CA LYS A 120 -23.89 9.18 -3.38
C LYS A 120 -23.88 8.84 -1.90
N ILE A 121 -22.95 9.43 -1.17
CA ILE A 121 -22.87 9.39 0.29
C ILE A 121 -22.40 10.74 0.80
N ALA A 122 -22.82 11.12 2.01
CA ALA A 122 -22.33 12.31 2.68
C ALA A 122 -21.95 11.98 4.12
N ALA A 123 -20.84 12.52 4.60
CA ALA A 123 -20.38 12.33 5.97
C ALA A 123 -19.57 13.54 6.44
N THR A 124 -19.58 13.79 7.74
CA THR A 124 -18.73 14.78 8.41
C THR A 124 -17.60 14.02 9.12
N PRO A 125 -16.31 14.27 8.82
CA PRO A 125 -15.19 13.48 9.36
C PRO A 125 -15.24 13.31 10.89
N LYS A 126 -15.47 14.41 11.62
CA LYS A 126 -15.51 14.41 13.09
C LYS A 126 -16.66 13.57 13.67
N ASP A 127 -17.80 13.50 12.99
CA ASP A 127 -18.97 12.75 13.46
C ASP A 127 -18.76 11.22 13.36
N VAL A 128 -17.91 10.79 12.43
CA VAL A 128 -17.59 9.36 12.19
C VAL A 128 -16.18 8.98 12.66
N TYR A 129 -15.46 9.89 13.31
CA TYR A 129 -14.14 9.65 13.87
C TYR A 129 -14.22 8.86 15.18
N ASN A 130 -13.40 7.82 15.30
CA ASN A 130 -13.29 7.03 16.51
C ASN A 130 -11.85 6.95 17.05
N GLY A 131 -11.55 7.89 17.95
CA GLY A 131 -10.27 7.98 18.68
C GLY A 131 -10.14 7.10 19.92
N LYS A 132 -11.18 6.35 20.34
CA LYS A 132 -11.19 5.59 21.61
C LYS A 132 -10.12 4.48 21.71
N TRP A 133 -9.50 4.13 20.59
CA TRP A 133 -8.41 3.17 20.57
C TRP A 133 -7.16 3.71 21.30
N GLU A 134 -6.94 5.03 21.32
CA GLU A 134 -5.81 5.64 22.02
C GLU A 134 -5.91 5.45 23.53
N ASP A 135 -7.13 5.42 24.06
CA ASP A 135 -7.40 5.16 25.48
C ASP A 135 -6.95 3.74 25.91
N GLN A 136 -6.68 2.85 24.96
CA GLN A 136 -6.23 1.48 25.20
C GLN A 136 -4.70 1.34 25.20
N LEU A 137 -3.99 2.42 24.90
CA LEU A 137 -2.53 2.43 24.82
C LEU A 137 -1.87 2.80 26.14
N VAL A 138 -0.63 2.33 26.29
CA VAL A 138 0.30 2.84 27.28
C VAL A 138 1.06 4.00 26.64
N GLY A 139 0.72 5.22 27.08
CA GLY A 139 1.34 6.44 26.55
C GLY A 139 0.76 6.87 25.21
N GLN A 140 1.42 7.82 24.56
CA GLN A 140 0.99 8.33 23.26
C GLN A 140 1.42 7.37 22.14
N ALA A 141 0.53 7.21 21.15
CA ALA A 141 0.90 6.55 19.91
C ALA A 141 2.05 7.32 19.23
N ASP A 142 2.98 6.59 18.64
CA ASP A 142 3.94 7.16 17.71
C ASP A 142 3.19 7.52 16.43
N ARG A 143 3.20 8.81 16.08
CA ARG A 143 2.67 9.34 14.83
C ARG A 143 3.82 9.56 13.87
N PHE A 144 3.69 9.05 12.65
CA PHE A 144 4.77 9.04 11.67
C PHE A 144 4.64 10.18 10.65
N ASP A 145 4.44 11.40 11.14
CA ASP A 145 3.98 12.55 10.36
C ASP A 145 5.05 13.63 10.08
N GLY A 146 6.30 13.36 10.42
CA GLY A 146 7.37 14.35 10.30
C GLY A 146 8.78 13.77 10.14
N PRO A 147 9.78 14.62 9.90
CA PRO A 147 11.17 14.20 9.69
C PRO A 147 11.80 13.56 10.94
N GLU A 148 11.24 13.85 12.12
CA GLU A 148 11.66 13.27 13.40
C GLU A 148 10.75 12.12 13.87
N ALA A 149 9.82 11.66 13.02
CA ALA A 149 8.86 10.60 13.30
C ALA A 149 9.50 9.28 13.80
N LEU A 150 10.68 8.97 13.26
CA LEU A 150 11.48 7.84 13.72
C LEU A 150 12.48 8.36 14.77
N ASP A 151 12.12 8.30 16.04
CA ASP A 151 13.03 8.57 17.15
C ASP A 151 13.91 7.33 17.42
N PRO A 152 15.26 7.41 17.35
CA PRO A 152 16.13 6.27 17.62
C PRO A 152 16.01 5.69 19.03
N ARG A 153 15.44 6.45 19.98
CA ARG A 153 15.11 5.93 21.31
C ARG A 153 14.04 4.86 21.24
N LYS A 154 13.06 5.04 20.36
CA LYS A 154 11.87 4.21 20.23
C LYS A 154 11.99 3.17 19.12
N TRP A 155 12.85 3.40 18.13
CA TRP A 155 12.89 2.60 16.90
C TRP A 155 14.31 2.20 16.50
N ARG A 156 14.45 0.95 16.07
CA ARG A 156 15.55 0.51 15.21
C ARG A 156 14.98 0.20 13.83
N VAL A 157 15.69 0.60 12.78
CA VAL A 157 15.22 0.46 11.40
C VAL A 157 16.22 -0.34 10.59
N GLU A 158 15.75 -1.40 9.95
CA GLU A 158 16.47 -2.20 8.97
C GLU A 158 15.83 -1.95 7.60
N ALA A 159 16.47 -1.12 6.77
CA ALA A 159 16.00 -0.76 5.45
C ALA A 159 17.18 -0.34 4.57
N GLU A 160 17.04 -0.41 3.25
CA GLU A 160 18.04 0.10 2.32
C GLU A 160 18.21 1.63 2.46
N PRO A 161 19.39 2.20 2.16
CA PRO A 161 19.56 3.65 2.12
C PRO A 161 18.55 4.31 1.17
N GLU A 162 18.03 5.48 1.55
CA GLU A 162 17.14 6.33 0.71
C GLU A 162 15.75 5.76 0.36
N CYS A 163 15.44 4.53 0.78
CA CYS A 163 14.16 3.89 0.44
C CYS A 163 12.97 4.32 1.31
N LEU A 164 13.24 5.01 2.43
CA LEU A 164 12.23 5.61 3.29
C LEU A 164 12.09 7.11 2.99
N GLY A 165 10.85 7.59 2.90
CA GLY A 165 10.55 9.00 2.73
C GLY A 165 9.30 9.42 3.49
N LEU A 166 8.97 10.70 3.40
CA LEU A 166 7.70 11.24 3.85
C LEU A 166 6.83 11.57 2.65
N LYS A 167 5.57 11.16 2.71
CA LYS A 167 4.58 11.47 1.69
C LYS A 167 3.45 12.31 2.28
N PRO A 168 3.01 13.39 1.60
CA PRO A 168 1.86 14.15 2.04
C PRO A 168 0.61 13.29 2.16
N PHE A 169 -0.15 13.53 3.22
CA PHE A 169 -1.44 12.91 3.49
C PHE A 169 -2.34 13.92 4.20
N GLY A 170 -3.16 14.64 3.42
CA GLY A 170 -3.97 15.73 3.93
C GLY A 170 -3.10 16.90 4.42
N GLN A 171 -3.32 17.32 5.66
CA GLN A 171 -2.47 18.34 6.32
C GLN A 171 -1.22 17.72 6.98
N SER A 172 -1.11 16.39 6.96
CA SER A 172 -0.05 15.62 7.60
C SER A 172 0.89 14.98 6.57
N LYS A 173 1.87 14.22 7.06
CA LYS A 173 2.68 13.30 6.26
C LYS A 173 2.56 11.89 6.83
N ARG A 174 3.09 10.92 6.09
CA ARG A 174 3.24 9.53 6.54
C ARG A 174 4.54 8.96 6.01
N ILE A 175 5.08 7.93 6.65
CA ILE A 175 6.24 7.22 6.13
C ILE A 175 5.82 6.47 4.86
N ASP A 176 6.56 6.71 3.78
CA ASP A 176 6.48 5.99 2.53
C ASP A 176 7.65 4.99 2.46
N VAL A 177 7.30 3.72 2.34
CA VAL A 177 8.24 2.61 2.18
C VAL A 177 8.27 2.25 0.70
N ASP A 178 9.42 2.41 0.06
CA ASP A 178 9.64 2.10 -1.36
C ASP A 178 10.73 1.05 -1.60
N CYS A 179 11.14 0.34 -0.56
CA CYS A 179 12.06 -0.78 -0.69
C CYS A 179 11.33 -2.11 -0.89
N PRO A 180 12.06 -3.13 -1.37
CA PRO A 180 11.60 -4.52 -1.31
C PRO A 180 11.22 -4.95 0.12
N MET A 181 11.95 -4.49 1.14
CA MET A 181 11.72 -4.77 2.55
C MET A 181 12.21 -3.62 3.45
N ALA A 182 11.39 -3.23 4.43
CA ALA A 182 11.81 -2.45 5.60
C ALA A 182 11.25 -3.08 6.88
N ALA A 183 12.07 -3.14 7.93
CA ALA A 183 11.66 -3.54 9.26
C ALA A 183 11.88 -2.43 10.30
N PHE A 184 10.87 -2.21 11.14
CA PHE A 184 10.81 -1.24 12.21
C PHE A 184 10.65 -1.99 13.53
N GLN A 185 11.74 -2.11 14.27
CA GLN A 185 11.77 -2.78 15.57
C GLN A 185 11.52 -1.75 16.67
N SER A 186 10.43 -1.94 17.43
CA SER A 186 10.13 -1.07 18.56
C SER A 186 11.03 -1.39 19.77
N ASN A 187 11.58 -0.34 20.38
CA ASN A 187 12.25 -0.37 21.68
C ASN A 187 11.25 -0.21 22.84
N THR A 188 9.97 0.04 22.54
CA THR A 188 8.89 0.06 23.52
C THR A 188 8.29 -1.35 23.62
N PRO A 189 8.58 -2.11 24.69
CA PRO A 189 8.04 -3.45 24.84
C PRO A 189 6.56 -3.42 25.24
N ILE A 190 5.91 -4.57 25.07
CA ILE A 190 4.61 -4.88 25.68
C ILE A 190 4.88 -5.77 26.88
N ARG A 191 4.48 -5.31 28.07
CA ARG A 191 4.36 -6.17 29.25
C ARG A 191 2.91 -6.62 29.40
N PHE A 192 2.67 -7.92 29.34
CA PHE A 192 1.33 -8.46 29.55
C PHE A 192 0.91 -8.33 31.01
N GLY A 193 -0.35 -7.94 31.20
CA GLY A 193 -0.95 -7.70 32.51
C GLY A 193 -2.18 -8.55 32.79
N VAL A 194 -2.94 -8.09 33.79
CA VAL A 194 -4.29 -8.59 34.04
C VAL A 194 -5.18 -8.20 32.85
N PRO A 195 -6.09 -9.09 32.39
CA PRO A 195 -7.03 -8.77 31.32
C PRO A 195 -7.80 -7.47 31.58
N ALA A 196 -7.83 -6.59 30.59
CA ALA A 196 -8.69 -5.40 30.56
C ALA A 196 -10.16 -5.79 30.36
N SER A 197 -11.06 -4.79 30.30
CA SER A 197 -12.50 -5.02 30.12
C SER A 197 -12.87 -5.73 28.81
N ASP A 198 -12.03 -5.61 27.78
CA ASP A 198 -12.15 -6.33 26.50
C ASP A 198 -11.39 -7.67 26.47
N GLY A 199 -10.88 -8.12 27.64
CA GLY A 199 -10.13 -9.35 27.81
C GLY A 199 -8.65 -9.27 27.44
N ALA A 200 -8.17 -8.15 26.91
CA ALA A 200 -6.79 -8.02 26.47
C ALA A 200 -5.80 -7.96 27.64
N THR A 201 -4.75 -8.78 27.60
CA THR A 201 -3.60 -8.68 28.52
C THR A 201 -2.51 -7.76 27.97
N GLY A 202 -2.48 -7.55 26.65
CA GLY A 202 -1.68 -6.56 25.95
C GLY A 202 -2.11 -6.44 24.49
N ARG A 203 -1.61 -5.42 23.79
CA ARG A 203 -1.91 -5.17 22.38
C ARG A 203 -0.80 -4.42 21.66
N ALA A 204 -0.66 -4.67 20.36
CA ALA A 204 0.09 -3.84 19.43
C ALA A 204 -0.88 -3.33 18.37
N ILE A 205 -0.86 -2.02 18.11
CA ILE A 205 -1.71 -1.38 17.12
C ILE A 205 -0.83 -0.68 16.08
N ILE A 206 -1.10 -0.92 14.81
CA ILE A 206 -0.48 -0.20 13.68
C ILE A 206 -1.56 0.43 12.82
N SER A 207 -1.24 1.58 12.23
CA SER A 207 -2.04 2.18 11.16
C SER A 207 -1.19 2.17 9.89
N VAL A 208 -1.62 1.39 8.90
CA VAL A 208 -0.87 1.14 7.66
C VAL A 208 -1.79 1.05 6.44
N ALA A 209 -1.24 1.37 5.28
CA ALA A 209 -1.89 1.19 3.97
C ALA A 209 -0.95 0.46 3.00
N GLY A 210 -1.52 -0.33 2.08
CA GLY A 210 -0.75 -0.90 0.98
C GLY A 210 -0.34 0.18 -0.03
N ALA A 211 0.79 0.03 -0.70
CA ALA A 211 1.15 0.87 -1.84
C ALA A 211 0.64 0.28 -3.16
N VAL A 212 0.65 -1.05 -3.28
CA VAL A 212 0.33 -1.83 -4.49
C VAL A 212 -0.29 -3.18 -4.10
N GLU A 213 -0.73 -3.96 -5.09
CA GLU A 213 -1.30 -5.29 -4.87
C GLU A 213 -0.33 -6.29 -4.22
N SER A 214 0.98 -6.12 -4.42
CA SER A 214 2.03 -6.95 -3.82
C SER A 214 2.46 -6.49 -2.42
N SER A 215 1.83 -5.44 -1.88
CA SER A 215 2.15 -4.96 -0.54
C SER A 215 1.83 -6.03 0.50
N HIS A 216 2.76 -6.21 1.44
CA HIS A 216 2.64 -7.16 2.54
C HIS A 216 3.17 -6.50 3.80
N VAL A 217 2.37 -6.53 4.86
CA VAL A 217 2.76 -6.04 6.19
C VAL A 217 2.72 -7.19 7.18
N ARG A 218 3.75 -7.28 8.01
CA ARG A 218 3.81 -8.22 9.13
C ARG A 218 4.07 -7.47 10.43
N LEU A 219 3.26 -7.73 11.45
CA LEU A 219 3.47 -7.25 12.81
C LEU A 219 3.77 -8.43 13.72
N THR A 220 4.98 -8.52 14.25
CA THR A 220 5.43 -9.66 15.06
C THR A 220 5.66 -9.25 16.50
N LEU A 221 5.16 -10.04 17.45
CA LEU A 221 5.54 -9.97 18.87
C LEU A 221 6.73 -10.89 19.11
N LEU A 222 7.89 -10.32 19.40
CA LEU A 222 9.14 -11.05 19.60
C LEU A 222 9.48 -11.14 21.09
N PRO A 223 9.54 -12.33 21.70
CA PRO A 223 10.13 -12.46 23.02
C PRO A 223 11.66 -12.30 22.97
N ASP A 224 12.26 -12.08 24.14
CA ASP A 224 13.71 -12.11 24.27
C ASP A 224 14.28 -13.49 23.89
N PRO A 225 15.43 -13.57 23.21
CA PRO A 225 16.31 -12.48 22.77
C PRO A 225 16.15 -12.12 21.27
N TRP A 226 15.05 -12.54 20.64
CA TRP A 226 14.91 -12.53 19.19
C TRP A 226 14.80 -11.14 18.57
N GLN A 227 14.37 -10.15 19.35
CA GLN A 227 14.29 -8.76 18.92
C GLN A 227 15.65 -8.17 18.54
N TYR A 228 16.75 -8.73 19.02
CA TYR A 228 18.10 -8.25 18.71
C TYR A 228 18.60 -8.69 17.35
N LEU A 229 18.08 -9.80 16.82
CA LEU A 229 18.49 -10.34 15.54
C LEU A 229 17.84 -9.60 14.36
N LYS A 230 18.49 -9.62 13.20
CA LYS A 230 17.88 -9.15 11.95
C LYS A 230 16.72 -10.06 11.56
N GLU A 231 15.87 -9.55 10.67
CA GLU A 231 14.69 -10.27 10.21
C GLU A 231 15.00 -11.62 9.54
N THR A 232 16.20 -11.76 8.96
CA THR A 232 16.60 -12.95 8.19
C THR A 232 17.60 -13.85 8.93
N ASP A 233 18.06 -13.48 10.12
CA ASP A 233 19.13 -14.21 10.82
C ASP A 233 18.66 -15.56 11.39
N ALA A 234 17.43 -15.63 11.92
CA ALA A 234 16.86 -16.85 12.48
C ALA A 234 15.33 -16.79 12.62
N GLN A 235 14.68 -17.95 12.64
CA GLN A 235 13.26 -18.06 12.96
C GLN A 235 13.04 -17.85 14.47
N PRO A 236 12.26 -16.84 14.89
CA PRO A 236 12.06 -16.57 16.31
C PRO A 236 11.16 -17.63 16.97
N LYS A 237 11.53 -18.04 18.18
CA LYS A 237 10.71 -18.91 19.05
C LYS A 237 9.82 -18.09 19.98
N GLY A 238 8.67 -18.63 20.35
CA GLY A 238 7.63 -17.99 21.16
C GLY A 238 6.96 -16.78 20.47
N ALA A 239 7.26 -16.54 19.19
CA ALA A 239 6.76 -15.39 18.47
C ALA A 239 5.35 -15.64 17.91
N VAL A 240 4.60 -14.55 17.81
CA VAL A 240 3.31 -14.52 17.10
C VAL A 240 3.32 -13.35 16.13
N SER A 241 2.98 -13.62 14.88
CA SER A 241 2.94 -12.64 13.80
C SER A 241 1.53 -12.48 13.27
N LEU A 242 1.13 -11.23 13.07
CA LEU A 242 0.00 -10.84 12.25
C LEU A 242 0.51 -10.62 10.82
N ASP A 243 0.02 -11.42 9.87
CA ASP A 243 0.41 -11.42 8.45
C ASP A 243 -0.74 -10.78 7.65
N ILE A 244 -0.50 -9.62 7.04
CA ILE A 244 -1.51 -8.80 6.36
C ILE A 244 -1.11 -8.62 4.90
N THR A 245 -1.89 -9.21 3.99
CA THR A 245 -1.68 -9.11 2.55
C THR A 245 -2.90 -8.49 1.89
N THR A 246 -2.82 -8.16 0.60
CA THR A 246 -4.01 -7.75 -0.17
C THR A 246 -5.05 -8.87 -0.32
N GLN A 247 -4.64 -10.13 -0.18
CA GLN A 247 -5.52 -11.30 -0.27
C GLN A 247 -6.22 -11.64 1.05
N GLY A 248 -5.81 -11.02 2.15
CA GLY A 248 -6.39 -11.26 3.46
C GLY A 248 -5.36 -11.25 4.58
N THR A 249 -5.83 -11.59 5.77
CA THR A 249 -5.08 -11.54 7.02
C THR A 249 -5.11 -12.89 7.73
N ARG A 250 -3.99 -13.23 8.38
CA ARG A 250 -3.90 -14.41 9.24
C ARG A 250 -2.94 -14.16 10.40
N ILE A 251 -3.06 -14.98 11.44
CA ILE A 251 -2.09 -15.04 12.53
C ILE A 251 -1.19 -16.26 12.30
N ILE A 252 0.11 -16.09 12.48
CA ILE A 252 1.12 -17.14 12.41
C ILE A 252 1.78 -17.21 13.79
N ALA A 253 1.51 -18.28 14.53
CA ALA A 253 2.12 -18.54 15.83
C ALA A 253 3.21 -19.60 15.72
N ASP A 254 4.27 -19.46 16.52
CA ASP A 254 5.26 -20.52 16.71
C ASP A 254 4.56 -21.85 17.09
N PRO A 255 4.82 -22.96 16.38
CA PRO A 255 4.25 -24.28 16.73
C PRO A 255 4.56 -24.75 18.16
N GLU A 256 5.61 -24.24 18.82
CA GLU A 256 5.95 -24.58 20.21
C GLU A 256 5.04 -23.88 21.24
N LEU A 257 4.24 -22.88 20.84
CA LEU A 257 3.29 -22.22 21.73
C LEU A 257 2.13 -23.14 22.13
N PRO A 258 1.67 -23.10 23.40
CA PRO A 258 0.51 -23.88 23.84
C PRO A 258 -0.73 -23.52 23.04
N ARG A 259 -1.28 -24.51 22.34
CA ARG A 259 -2.59 -24.41 21.71
C ARG A 259 -3.68 -24.51 22.78
N THR A 260 -4.71 -23.71 22.63
CA THR A 260 -5.91 -23.71 23.47
C THR A 260 -7.11 -24.18 22.64
N GLY A 261 -8.23 -24.44 23.31
CA GLY A 261 -9.50 -24.74 22.63
C GLY A 261 -10.35 -23.50 22.34
N LYS A 262 -9.83 -22.28 22.59
CA LYS A 262 -10.63 -21.06 22.56
C LYS A 262 -11.13 -20.78 21.14
N GLN A 263 -12.44 -20.70 20.98
CA GLN A 263 -13.06 -20.23 19.74
C GLN A 263 -13.37 -18.75 19.87
N ILE A 264 -13.18 -18.00 18.79
CA ILE A 264 -13.46 -16.57 18.69
C ILE A 264 -14.26 -16.35 17.42
N ASP A 265 -15.40 -15.67 17.57
CA ASP A 265 -16.24 -15.34 16.45
C ASP A 265 -15.57 -14.26 15.60
N LEU A 266 -15.51 -14.51 14.29
CA LEU A 266 -15.08 -13.51 13.32
C LEU A 266 -16.20 -12.50 13.11
N GLY A 267 -15.84 -11.24 12.94
CA GLY A 267 -16.79 -10.20 12.58
C GLY A 267 -17.13 -10.22 11.08
N ASP A 268 -18.18 -9.51 10.72
CA ASP A 268 -18.57 -9.33 9.32
C ASP A 268 -17.71 -8.23 8.67
N ALA A 269 -16.67 -8.64 7.95
CA ALA A 269 -15.77 -7.77 7.19
C ALA A 269 -15.67 -8.27 5.74
N PRO A 270 -16.17 -7.51 4.74
CA PRO A 270 -16.16 -7.96 3.34
C PRO A 270 -14.75 -8.00 2.72
N MET A 271 -13.81 -7.26 3.32
CA MET A 271 -12.38 -7.36 3.01
C MET A 271 -11.58 -7.50 4.29
N THR A 272 -10.60 -8.39 4.28
CA THR A 272 -9.74 -8.70 5.43
C THR A 272 -8.28 -8.40 5.14
N GLY A 273 -7.94 -7.73 4.03
CA GLY A 273 -6.57 -7.47 3.59
C GLY A 273 -6.20 -5.98 3.53
N LEU A 274 -4.98 -5.72 3.04
CA LEU A 274 -4.52 -4.37 2.68
C LEU A 274 -5.25 -3.85 1.44
N VAL A 275 -5.51 -2.55 1.44
CA VAL A 275 -6.05 -1.83 0.27
C VAL A 275 -5.03 -0.78 -0.16
N ALA A 276 -4.77 -0.70 -1.46
CA ALA A 276 -3.80 0.26 -2.00
C ALA A 276 -4.27 1.69 -1.72
N GLY A 277 -3.43 2.45 -1.01
CA GLY A 277 -3.67 3.86 -0.68
C GLY A 277 -4.67 4.12 0.45
N VAL A 278 -5.38 3.10 0.95
CA VAL A 278 -6.38 3.22 2.03
C VAL A 278 -5.83 2.61 3.30
N ARG A 279 -5.79 3.42 4.35
CA ARG A 279 -5.25 3.04 5.64
C ARG A 279 -6.25 2.23 6.45
N HIS A 280 -5.77 1.27 7.21
CA HIS A 280 -6.57 0.60 8.22
C HIS A 280 -5.81 0.53 9.52
N ARG A 281 -6.56 0.55 10.62
CA ARG A 281 -6.01 0.31 11.95
C ARG A 281 -6.05 -1.19 12.21
N TRP A 282 -4.88 -1.79 12.35
CA TRP A 282 -4.70 -3.18 12.69
C TRP A 282 -4.29 -3.32 14.15
N GLU A 283 -5.02 -4.14 14.89
CA GLU A 283 -4.70 -4.47 16.27
C GLU A 283 -4.38 -5.96 16.37
N MET A 284 -3.20 -6.28 16.88
CA MET A 284 -2.92 -7.61 17.42
C MET A 284 -3.15 -7.58 18.93
N ARG A 285 -4.27 -8.16 19.34
CA ARG A 285 -4.73 -8.24 20.73
C ARG A 285 -4.36 -9.58 21.33
N VAL A 286 -3.65 -9.56 22.45
CA VAL A 286 -3.28 -10.76 23.19
C VAL A 286 -4.30 -10.99 24.30
N LEU A 287 -4.94 -12.16 24.28
CA LEU A 287 -5.82 -12.66 25.34
C LEU A 287 -5.07 -13.76 26.12
N PRO A 288 -5.56 -14.19 27.30
CA PRO A 288 -4.94 -15.28 28.04
C PRO A 288 -4.84 -16.61 27.27
N GLU A 289 -5.80 -16.86 26.37
CA GLU A 289 -5.94 -18.15 25.67
C GLU A 289 -5.93 -18.03 24.14
N ALA A 290 -5.73 -16.83 23.59
CA ALA A 290 -5.72 -16.63 22.15
C ALA A 290 -5.02 -15.32 21.77
N VAL A 291 -4.62 -15.20 20.51
CA VAL A 291 -4.25 -13.92 19.89
C VAL A 291 -5.28 -13.61 18.81
N VAL A 292 -5.70 -12.35 18.74
CA VAL A 292 -6.76 -11.87 17.86
C VAL A 292 -6.24 -10.73 17.01
N ALA A 293 -6.59 -10.73 15.73
CA ALA A 293 -6.34 -9.65 14.80
C ALA A 293 -7.65 -8.89 14.54
N LEU A 294 -7.62 -7.58 14.72
CA LEU A 294 -8.73 -6.70 14.38
C LEU A 294 -8.33 -5.74 13.27
N ARG A 295 -9.24 -5.52 12.31
CA ARG A 295 -9.20 -4.45 11.30
C ARG A 295 -10.27 -3.44 11.66
N ASP A 296 -9.87 -2.21 11.97
CA ASP A 296 -10.75 -1.11 12.38
C ASP A 296 -11.72 -1.46 13.54
N GLY A 297 -11.29 -2.38 14.42
CA GLY A 297 -12.08 -2.86 15.56
C GLY A 297 -12.96 -4.07 15.28
N VAL A 298 -12.95 -4.62 14.06
CA VAL A 298 -13.64 -5.85 13.68
C VAL A 298 -12.66 -7.03 13.70
N VAL A 299 -13.01 -8.13 14.36
CA VAL A 299 -12.16 -9.34 14.40
C VAL A 299 -12.10 -9.99 13.01
N VAL A 300 -10.91 -10.13 12.45
CA VAL A 300 -10.70 -10.66 11.09
C VAL A 300 -9.86 -11.96 11.07
N ALA A 301 -9.09 -12.21 12.11
CA ALA A 301 -8.39 -13.47 12.30
C ALA A 301 -8.14 -13.73 13.78
N TYR A 302 -7.94 -14.99 14.16
CA TYR A 302 -7.46 -15.36 15.48
C TYR A 302 -6.63 -16.65 15.41
N ASP A 303 -5.81 -16.88 16.43
CA ASP A 303 -5.16 -18.16 16.67
C ASP A 303 -5.29 -18.52 18.17
N PRO A 304 -5.83 -19.71 18.52
CA PRO A 304 -5.96 -20.15 19.90
C PRO A 304 -4.60 -20.60 20.46
N VAL A 305 -3.71 -19.65 20.70
CA VAL A 305 -2.43 -19.85 21.39
C VAL A 305 -2.29 -18.97 22.61
N ALA A 306 -1.63 -19.49 23.65
CA ALA A 306 -1.26 -18.73 24.83
C ALA A 306 0.22 -18.33 24.77
N ILE A 307 0.52 -17.03 24.73
CA ILE A 307 1.90 -16.53 24.84
C ILE A 307 2.36 -16.67 26.30
N ARG A 308 3.50 -17.31 26.52
CA ARG A 308 4.01 -17.59 27.88
C ARG A 308 4.88 -16.47 28.43
N GLU A 309 5.56 -15.77 27.53
CA GLU A 309 6.49 -14.70 27.82
C GLU A 309 5.72 -13.46 28.26
N ARG A 310 6.11 -12.88 29.39
CA ARG A 310 5.43 -11.70 29.94
C ARG A 310 5.79 -10.40 29.24
N LEU A 311 6.90 -10.40 28.50
CA LEU A 311 7.47 -9.22 27.87
C LEU A 311 7.80 -9.60 26.42
N VAL A 312 7.31 -8.80 25.47
CA VAL A 312 7.57 -8.97 24.05
C VAL A 312 7.85 -7.63 23.39
N HIS A 313 8.56 -7.65 22.28
CA HIS A 313 8.93 -6.49 21.50
C HIS A 313 8.26 -6.54 20.12
N PRO A 314 7.39 -5.57 19.80
CA PRO A 314 6.79 -5.50 18.48
C PRO A 314 7.81 -5.15 17.39
N ARG A 315 7.70 -5.82 16.25
CA ARG A 315 8.41 -5.48 15.01
C ARG A 315 7.42 -5.38 13.87
N ILE A 316 7.50 -4.30 13.10
CA ILE A 316 6.74 -4.11 11.87
C ILE A 316 7.66 -4.41 10.70
N ARG A 317 7.23 -5.24 9.76
CA ARG A 317 7.90 -5.47 8.49
C ARG A 317 6.94 -5.08 7.36
N ILE A 318 7.45 -4.36 6.37
CA ILE A 318 6.72 -3.95 5.17
C ILE A 318 7.51 -4.42 3.96
N ASP A 319 6.91 -5.30 3.16
CA ASP A 319 7.45 -5.81 1.91
C ASP A 319 6.65 -5.29 0.71
N GLY A 320 7.33 -5.06 -0.43
CA GLY A 320 6.68 -4.62 -1.67
C GLY A 320 6.09 -3.20 -1.61
N GLY A 321 6.56 -2.39 -0.65
CA GLY A 321 6.15 -1.01 -0.42
C GLY A 321 4.84 -0.85 0.35
N GLY A 322 4.68 0.32 0.99
CA GLY A 322 3.51 0.62 1.83
C GLY A 322 3.61 1.97 2.53
N PHE A 323 2.60 2.27 3.31
CA PHE A 323 2.57 3.48 4.14
C PHE A 323 2.42 3.11 5.62
N LEU A 324 3.17 3.79 6.48
CA LEU A 324 3.13 3.63 7.93
C LEU A 324 2.79 4.99 8.56
N ASP A 325 1.69 5.02 9.30
CA ASP A 325 1.08 6.27 9.79
C ASP A 325 1.12 6.38 11.31
N ALA A 326 0.86 5.27 12.02
CA ALA A 326 0.92 5.25 13.48
C ALA A 326 1.28 3.88 14.04
N PHE A 327 1.83 3.88 15.25
CA PHE A 327 2.05 2.69 16.07
C PHE A 327 1.76 2.96 17.55
N GLY A 328 1.21 1.97 18.25
CA GLY A 328 1.00 2.03 19.69
C GLY A 328 1.03 0.67 20.34
N VAL A 329 1.35 0.65 21.63
CA VAL A 329 1.29 -0.55 22.47
C VAL A 329 0.36 -0.35 23.65
N GLY A 330 -0.31 -1.40 24.09
CA GLY A 330 -1.11 -1.41 25.32
C GLY A 330 -0.77 -2.63 26.19
N GLY A 331 -1.06 -2.54 27.48
CA GLY A 331 -0.68 -3.52 28.49
C GLY A 331 -0.30 -2.84 29.81
N VAL A 332 0.62 -3.45 30.57
CA VAL A 332 1.20 -2.79 31.75
C VAL A 332 2.24 -1.77 31.28
N PRO A 333 2.25 -0.54 31.83
CA PRO A 333 3.27 0.43 31.51
C PRO A 333 4.68 -0.09 31.72
N GLU A 334 5.50 0.00 30.66
CA GLU A 334 6.90 -0.40 30.66
C GLU A 334 7.75 0.73 30.10
N ARG A 335 9.00 0.83 30.58
CA ARG A 335 9.92 1.86 30.09
C ARG A 335 10.45 1.48 28.71
N VAL A 336 10.58 2.50 27.86
CA VAL A 336 11.34 2.38 26.61
C VAL A 336 12.79 2.02 26.97
N VAL A 337 13.36 1.08 26.23
CA VAL A 337 14.75 0.62 26.42
C VAL A 337 15.55 1.00 25.17
N PRO A 338 16.16 2.21 25.11
CA PRO A 338 16.96 2.62 23.96
C PRO A 338 18.07 1.61 23.71
N THR A 339 17.96 0.92 22.60
CA THR A 339 18.82 -0.22 22.27
C THR A 339 19.39 -0.05 20.88
N GLU A 340 20.67 -0.33 20.74
CA GLU A 340 21.40 -0.34 19.48
C GLU A 340 22.00 -1.74 19.27
N VAL A 341 21.99 -2.21 18.02
CA VAL A 341 22.60 -3.49 17.63
C VAL A 341 23.74 -3.19 16.69
N ILE A 342 24.96 -3.49 17.14
CA ILE A 342 26.20 -3.18 16.43
C ILE A 342 26.82 -4.50 15.96
N PRO A 343 26.98 -4.72 14.64
CA PRO A 343 27.77 -5.84 14.15
C PRO A 343 29.22 -5.77 14.69
N LEU A 344 29.75 -6.89 15.19
CA LEU A 344 31.14 -6.97 15.68
C LEU A 344 32.11 -7.48 14.60
N ASP A 345 32.01 -6.94 13.38
CA ASP A 345 32.96 -7.21 12.29
C ASP A 345 34.35 -6.59 12.52
N LYS A 346 34.44 -5.65 13.47
CA LYS A 346 35.66 -4.98 13.93
C LYS A 346 35.60 -4.70 15.43
N ASP A 347 36.72 -4.29 16.00
CA ASP A 347 36.76 -3.84 17.39
C ASP A 347 35.86 -2.62 17.60
N VAL A 348 34.98 -2.68 18.60
CA VAL A 348 34.03 -1.61 18.93
C VAL A 348 34.32 -1.05 20.31
N GLU A 349 34.42 0.28 20.41
CA GLU A 349 34.50 0.98 21.68
C GLU A 349 33.09 1.19 22.24
N LEU A 350 32.88 0.84 23.51
CA LEU A 350 31.58 1.01 24.16
C LEU A 350 31.27 2.52 24.33
N PRO A 351 30.07 2.98 23.93
CA PRO A 351 29.63 4.34 24.22
C PRO A 351 29.65 4.66 25.73
N GLN A 352 29.85 5.94 26.09
CA GLN A 352 29.93 6.34 27.50
C GLN A 352 28.59 6.32 28.25
N ASP A 353 27.49 6.29 27.50
CA ASP A 353 26.11 6.32 27.99
C ASP A 353 25.47 4.92 28.02
N VAL A 354 26.26 3.86 27.93
CA VAL A 354 25.82 2.48 28.07
C VAL A 354 25.50 2.15 29.52
N VAL A 355 24.36 1.50 29.73
CA VAL A 355 23.94 0.97 31.04
C VAL A 355 23.95 -0.56 31.08
N ALA A 356 23.93 -1.22 29.92
CA ALA A 356 24.16 -2.65 29.78
C ALA A 356 24.62 -2.98 28.36
N ALA A 357 25.48 -3.98 28.22
CA ALA A 357 25.92 -4.50 26.94
C ALA A 357 25.81 -6.02 26.93
N LYS A 358 25.41 -6.59 25.79
CA LYS A 358 25.23 -8.03 25.60
C LYS A 358 25.86 -8.46 24.28
N LEU A 359 26.46 -9.63 24.25
CA LEU A 359 26.81 -10.31 23.01
C LEU A 359 25.67 -11.25 22.66
N VAL A 360 25.18 -11.16 21.43
CA VAL A 360 24.15 -12.01 20.88
C VAL A 360 24.76 -12.79 19.72
N LYS A 361 24.70 -14.12 19.80
CA LYS A 361 25.21 -15.04 18.79
C LYS A 361 24.08 -15.96 18.33
N PRO A 362 23.62 -15.85 17.08
CA PRO A 362 22.74 -16.86 16.50
C PRO A 362 23.55 -18.13 16.21
N ASP A 363 23.05 -19.30 16.62
CA ASP A 363 23.66 -20.61 16.38
C ASP A 363 22.59 -21.63 16.00
N ALA A 364 22.50 -21.99 14.71
CA ALA A 364 21.68 -23.08 14.18
C ALA A 364 20.25 -23.21 14.80
N GLY A 365 19.52 -22.10 14.96
CA GLY A 365 18.16 -22.08 15.53
C GLY A 365 18.08 -21.85 17.04
N GLN A 366 19.21 -21.60 17.70
CA GLN A 366 19.33 -21.09 19.06
C GLN A 366 20.00 -19.71 19.07
N VAL A 367 19.81 -18.96 20.15
CA VAL A 367 20.46 -17.66 20.34
C VAL A 367 21.14 -17.66 21.69
N THR A 368 22.45 -17.51 21.68
CA THR A 368 23.23 -17.36 22.91
C THR A 368 23.36 -15.89 23.24
N VAL A 369 23.03 -15.51 24.47
CA VAL A 369 23.18 -14.15 24.98
C VAL A 369 24.10 -14.17 26.19
N SER A 370 25.16 -13.37 26.17
CA SER A 370 26.07 -13.21 27.30
C SER A 370 26.28 -11.75 27.65
N ASP A 371 26.25 -11.42 28.94
CA ASP A 371 26.51 -10.05 29.40
C ASP A 371 27.98 -9.65 29.16
N VAL A 372 28.17 -8.40 28.77
CA VAL A 372 29.48 -7.78 28.57
C VAL A 372 29.74 -6.82 29.73
N PRO A 373 30.85 -6.99 30.46
CA PRO A 373 31.25 -6.03 31.49
C PRO A 373 31.39 -4.61 30.92
N ILE A 374 30.73 -3.64 31.55
CA ILE A 374 30.85 -2.21 31.18
C ILE A 374 32.13 -1.67 31.79
N SER A 375 33.26 -1.96 31.15
CA SER A 375 34.57 -1.42 31.50
C SER A 375 35.11 -0.58 30.36
N PRO A 376 35.90 0.49 30.65
CA PRO A 376 36.61 1.23 29.62
C PRO A 376 37.48 0.27 28.79
N GLY A 377 37.22 0.17 27.48
CA GLY A 377 37.92 -0.76 26.62
C GLY A 377 37.19 -1.02 25.29
N LYS A 378 37.90 -1.69 24.39
CA LYS A 378 37.35 -2.18 23.12
C LYS A 378 36.82 -3.59 23.29
N ILE A 379 35.65 -3.86 22.74
CA ILE A 379 35.14 -5.22 22.54
C ILE A 379 35.73 -5.73 21.23
N ALA A 380 36.43 -6.86 21.30
CA ALA A 380 37.12 -7.44 20.14
C ALA A 380 36.14 -7.89 19.05
N ALA A 381 36.57 -7.76 17.80
CA ALA A 381 35.87 -8.31 16.65
C ALA A 381 35.60 -9.82 16.80
N GLN A 382 34.39 -10.25 16.50
CA GLN A 382 33.98 -11.65 16.50
C GLN A 382 32.64 -11.81 15.76
N GLU A 383 32.32 -13.04 15.38
CA GLU A 383 31.03 -13.39 14.79
C GLU A 383 29.91 -13.33 15.86
N ALA A 384 29.45 -12.11 16.13
CA ALA A 384 28.39 -11.78 17.09
C ALA A 384 27.80 -10.40 16.79
N GLN A 385 26.66 -10.13 17.41
CA GLN A 385 26.10 -8.79 17.52
C GLN A 385 26.34 -8.27 18.94
N LEU A 386 26.84 -7.03 19.03
CA LEU A 386 26.89 -6.30 20.29
C LEU A 386 25.59 -5.51 20.44
N VAL A 387 24.79 -5.91 21.42
CA VAL A 387 23.59 -5.18 21.83
C VAL A 387 23.98 -4.20 22.93
N VAL A 388 23.73 -2.93 22.68
CA VAL A 388 24.03 -1.84 23.60
C VAL A 388 22.73 -1.24 24.10
N ILE A 389 22.50 -1.32 25.40
CA ILE A 389 21.38 -0.67 26.09
C ILE A 389 21.91 0.64 26.66
N ARG A 390 21.32 1.76 26.26
CA ARG A 390 21.75 3.11 26.65
C ARG A 390 20.83 3.71 27.70
N LYS A 391 21.27 4.82 28.31
CA LYS A 391 20.42 5.61 29.22
C LYS A 391 19.14 6.08 28.51
N PRO A 392 18.01 6.25 29.22
CA PRO A 392 16.74 6.66 28.62
C PRO A 392 16.82 7.96 27.79
N GLU A 393 17.65 8.91 28.21
CA GLU A 393 17.86 10.20 27.56
C GLU A 393 18.77 10.14 26.32
N SER A 394 19.52 9.06 26.15
CA SER A 394 20.44 8.86 25.03
C SER A 394 19.70 8.77 23.70
N ARG A 395 20.39 9.10 22.60
CA ARG A 395 19.91 8.88 21.23
C ARG A 395 20.85 7.86 20.55
N PRO A 396 20.48 6.56 20.51
CA PRO A 396 21.31 5.54 19.89
C PRO A 396 21.42 5.73 18.37
N GLY A 397 22.63 5.69 17.80
CA GLY A 397 22.83 5.76 16.35
C GLY A 397 22.20 6.96 15.63
N THR A 398 22.21 6.90 14.30
CA THR A 398 21.49 7.82 13.42
C THR A 398 20.50 7.03 12.59
N LEU A 399 19.25 7.44 12.57
CA LEU A 399 18.25 6.84 11.70
C LEU A 399 18.34 7.41 10.28
N PRO A 400 17.81 6.69 9.27
CA PRO A 400 17.70 7.20 7.91
C PRO A 400 16.98 8.55 7.90
N ARG A 401 17.53 9.53 7.17
CA ARG A 401 16.83 10.79 6.95
C ARG A 401 15.63 10.54 6.05
N LEU A 402 14.46 10.99 6.50
CA LEU A 402 13.25 10.92 5.69
C LEU A 402 13.16 12.17 4.80
N ALA A 403 13.30 11.97 3.49
CA ALA A 403 13.13 13.02 2.50
C ALA A 403 11.66 13.12 2.07
N ASP A 404 11.20 14.33 1.76
CA ASP A 404 9.87 14.53 1.18
C ASP A 404 9.78 13.93 -0.22
N ARG A 405 8.66 13.25 -0.49
CA ARG A 405 8.37 12.58 -1.76
C ARG A 405 7.07 13.10 -2.37
N PRO A 406 6.96 13.09 -3.71
CA PRO A 406 5.72 13.45 -4.37
C PRO A 406 4.58 12.48 -4.01
N GLY A 407 3.35 13.01 -4.05
CA GLY A 407 2.12 12.23 -3.90
C GLY A 407 1.89 11.23 -5.04
N GLY A 408 0.82 10.42 -4.94
CA GLY A 408 0.34 9.55 -6.04
C GLY A 408 0.30 8.05 -5.72
N ILE A 409 -0.54 7.30 -6.42
CA ILE A 409 -0.65 5.84 -6.28
C ILE A 409 0.40 5.19 -7.19
N LYS A 410 1.20 4.25 -6.65
CA LYS A 410 2.12 3.45 -7.46
C LYS A 410 1.29 2.44 -8.26
N THR A 411 1.56 2.31 -9.55
CA THR A 411 0.87 1.36 -10.42
C THR A 411 1.81 0.25 -10.84
N GLY A 412 1.29 -0.97 -10.94
CA GLY A 412 2.08 -2.12 -11.38
C GLY A 412 2.36 -2.07 -12.89
N ALA A 413 3.37 -2.82 -13.34
CA ALA A 413 3.56 -3.06 -14.76
C ALA A 413 2.33 -3.80 -15.36
N PRO A 414 1.97 -3.53 -16.62
CA PRO A 414 0.94 -4.30 -17.30
C PRO A 414 1.40 -5.75 -17.51
N ARG A 415 0.44 -6.66 -17.70
CA ARG A 415 0.71 -8.07 -17.98
C ARG A 415 0.04 -8.50 -19.26
N LEU A 416 0.62 -9.51 -19.90
CA LEU A 416 0.12 -10.07 -21.14
C LEU A 416 0.12 -11.59 -21.03
N HIS A 417 -1.05 -12.20 -21.24
CA HIS A 417 -1.25 -13.63 -21.22
C HIS A 417 -1.79 -14.11 -22.56
N VAL A 418 -1.38 -15.32 -22.95
CA VAL A 418 -1.73 -15.94 -24.23
C VAL A 418 -2.22 -17.35 -23.96
N MET A 419 -3.36 -17.71 -24.53
CA MET A 419 -3.96 -19.03 -24.41
C MET A 419 -4.69 -19.38 -25.69
N HIS A 420 -4.49 -20.59 -26.22
CA HIS A 420 -5.26 -21.08 -27.35
C HIS A 420 -6.69 -21.47 -26.91
N GLU A 421 -7.65 -21.47 -27.83
CA GLU A 421 -9.07 -21.77 -27.51
C GLU A 421 -9.32 -23.19 -26.97
N ASP A 422 -8.37 -24.11 -27.14
CA ASP A 422 -8.39 -25.45 -26.52
C ASP A 422 -7.79 -25.49 -25.10
N GLY A 423 -7.31 -24.36 -24.58
CA GLY A 423 -6.68 -24.22 -23.27
C GLY A 423 -5.15 -24.38 -23.26
N THR A 424 -4.52 -24.68 -24.40
CA THR A 424 -3.05 -24.77 -24.51
C THR A 424 -2.43 -23.39 -24.25
N LYS A 425 -1.30 -23.35 -23.54
CA LYS A 425 -0.62 -22.11 -23.14
C LYS A 425 0.90 -22.22 -23.27
N PRO A 426 1.62 -21.11 -23.52
CA PRO A 426 3.08 -21.10 -23.50
C PRO A 426 3.64 -21.65 -22.18
N PRO A 427 4.80 -22.32 -22.20
CA PRO A 427 5.74 -22.44 -23.32
C PRO A 427 5.42 -23.57 -24.31
N GLN A 428 4.29 -24.27 -24.18
CA GLN A 428 3.91 -25.29 -25.16
C GLN A 428 3.57 -24.61 -26.51
N PRO A 429 3.99 -25.18 -27.65
CA PRO A 429 3.57 -24.69 -28.96
C PRO A 429 2.04 -24.70 -29.05
N LEU A 430 1.47 -23.55 -29.44
CA LEU A 430 0.03 -23.40 -29.63
C LEU A 430 -0.37 -24.03 -30.97
N PRO A 431 -1.55 -24.66 -31.09
CA PRO A 431 -2.01 -25.17 -32.36
C PRO A 431 -1.98 -24.12 -33.48
N GLY A 432 -1.51 -24.51 -34.68
CA GLY A 432 -1.47 -23.62 -35.85
C GLY A 432 -2.85 -23.29 -36.44
N ASN A 433 -3.91 -23.96 -36.00
CA ASN A 433 -5.30 -23.72 -36.39
C ASN A 433 -6.16 -23.29 -35.20
N GLY A 434 -7.17 -22.45 -35.44
CA GLY A 434 -8.09 -21.99 -34.42
C GLY A 434 -7.83 -20.53 -34.04
N ARG A 435 -8.04 -20.21 -32.75
CA ARG A 435 -7.87 -18.85 -32.23
C ARG A 435 -7.09 -18.84 -30.94
N VAL A 436 -6.35 -17.75 -30.76
CA VAL A 436 -5.58 -17.46 -29.56
C VAL A 436 -6.24 -16.30 -28.82
N LEU A 437 -6.57 -16.51 -27.56
CA LEU A 437 -6.99 -15.47 -26.62
C LEU A 437 -5.74 -14.76 -26.09
N ILE A 438 -5.68 -13.46 -26.32
CA ILE A 438 -4.70 -12.56 -25.74
C ILE A 438 -5.41 -11.77 -24.64
N THR A 439 -4.91 -11.86 -23.42
CA THR A 439 -5.39 -11.11 -22.27
C THR A 439 -4.36 -10.06 -21.87
N ALA A 440 -4.69 -8.79 -22.05
CA ALA A 440 -3.90 -7.65 -21.58
C ALA A 440 -4.48 -7.13 -20.26
N GLU A 441 -3.69 -7.19 -19.20
CA GLU A 441 -4.04 -6.64 -17.88
C GLU A 441 -3.28 -5.33 -17.69
N VAL A 442 -4.00 -4.22 -17.60
CA VAL A 442 -3.44 -2.90 -17.36
C VAL A 442 -3.61 -2.58 -15.89
N ASN A 443 -2.50 -2.30 -15.20
CA ASN A 443 -2.51 -1.95 -13.78
C ASN A 443 -2.31 -0.43 -13.55
N ALA A 444 -2.14 0.33 -14.63
CA ALA A 444 -1.90 1.77 -14.61
C ALA A 444 -3.20 2.58 -14.57
N ILE A 445 -3.24 3.59 -13.70
CA ILE A 445 -4.28 4.62 -13.65
C ILE A 445 -3.82 5.81 -14.51
N GLY A 446 -4.75 6.46 -15.21
CA GLY A 446 -4.45 7.70 -15.92
C GLY A 446 -3.77 7.51 -17.27
N HIS A 447 -4.18 6.49 -18.02
CA HIS A 447 -3.71 6.24 -19.39
C HIS A 447 -4.79 6.64 -20.40
N ARG A 448 -4.41 6.96 -21.64
CA ARG A 448 -5.34 7.36 -22.72
C ARG A 448 -5.76 6.20 -23.63
N GLY A 449 -4.99 5.11 -23.61
CA GLY A 449 -5.30 3.92 -24.39
C GLY A 449 -4.23 2.85 -24.30
N ILE A 450 -4.48 1.75 -25.01
CA ILE A 450 -3.54 0.64 -25.17
C ILE A 450 -3.31 0.34 -26.64
N GLU A 451 -2.11 -0.13 -26.96
CA GLU A 451 -1.75 -0.65 -28.26
C GLU A 451 -1.19 -2.07 -28.12
N LEU A 452 -1.62 -2.96 -29.02
CA LEU A 452 -1.09 -4.31 -29.12
C LEU A 452 -0.39 -4.46 -30.46
N GLU A 453 0.88 -4.85 -30.41
CA GLU A 453 1.70 -5.17 -31.58
C GLU A 453 2.01 -6.67 -31.61
N LEU A 454 2.00 -7.23 -32.81
CA LEU A 454 2.41 -8.58 -33.13
C LEU A 454 3.54 -8.51 -34.16
N ASP A 455 4.72 -9.04 -33.81
CA ASP A 455 5.93 -9.02 -34.62
C ASP A 455 6.30 -7.61 -35.13
N GLY A 456 6.11 -6.61 -34.27
CA GLY A 456 6.36 -5.19 -34.58
C GLY A 456 5.29 -4.51 -35.45
N ARG A 457 4.21 -5.23 -35.81
CA ARG A 457 3.04 -4.66 -36.49
C ARG A 457 1.92 -4.43 -35.49
N ARG A 458 1.41 -3.20 -35.40
CA ARG A 458 0.21 -2.89 -34.61
C ARG A 458 -0.99 -3.67 -35.13
N ILE A 459 -1.65 -4.42 -34.24
CA ILE A 459 -2.86 -5.19 -34.53
C ILE A 459 -4.09 -4.63 -33.80
N VAL A 460 -3.89 -3.87 -32.71
CA VAL A 460 -4.97 -3.20 -31.98
C VAL A 460 -4.50 -1.82 -31.48
N ALA A 461 -5.38 -0.82 -31.57
CA ALA A 461 -5.33 0.40 -30.80
C ALA A 461 -6.70 0.63 -30.16
N LEU A 462 -6.76 0.72 -28.82
CA LEU A 462 -8.01 0.97 -28.10
C LEU A 462 -7.89 2.23 -27.24
N PRO A 463 -8.70 3.29 -27.50
CA PRO A 463 -8.85 4.36 -26.52
C PRO A 463 -9.51 3.79 -25.26
N THR A 464 -8.98 4.16 -24.10
CA THR A 464 -9.54 3.78 -22.78
C THR A 464 -10.08 4.98 -22.03
N ASN A 465 -10.26 6.10 -22.74
CA ASN A 465 -10.61 7.38 -22.16
C ASN A 465 -11.99 7.92 -22.59
N GLU A 466 -12.95 7.04 -22.90
CA GLU A 466 -14.26 7.41 -23.48
C GLU A 466 -14.98 8.53 -22.71
N GLN A 467 -14.91 8.52 -21.36
CA GLN A 467 -15.54 9.53 -20.50
C GLN A 467 -14.58 10.13 -19.46
N GLY A 468 -13.27 10.12 -19.74
CA GLY A 468 -12.22 10.59 -18.83
C GLY A 468 -11.03 9.63 -18.79
N PRO A 469 -9.98 9.86 -17.99
CA PRO A 469 -8.78 9.03 -18.01
C PRO A 469 -9.08 7.55 -17.81
N GLY A 470 -8.28 6.70 -18.47
CA GLY A 470 -8.35 5.25 -18.39
C GLY A 470 -7.95 4.73 -17.03
N VAL A 471 -8.51 3.57 -16.69
CA VAL A 471 -8.37 2.92 -15.38
C VAL A 471 -7.79 1.51 -15.55
N PRO A 472 -7.21 0.92 -14.49
CA PRO A 472 -6.83 -0.47 -14.49
C PRO A 472 -7.96 -1.38 -14.99
N GLY A 473 -7.61 -2.44 -15.69
CA GLY A 473 -8.59 -3.35 -16.26
C GLY A 473 -8.01 -4.41 -17.17
N ARG A 474 -8.87 -5.38 -17.50
CA ARG A 474 -8.57 -6.50 -18.37
C ARG A 474 -9.18 -6.26 -19.75
N HIS A 475 -8.37 -6.44 -20.79
CA HIS A 475 -8.77 -6.39 -22.19
C HIS A 475 -8.47 -7.72 -22.87
N GLU A 476 -9.43 -8.23 -23.62
CA GLU A 476 -9.34 -9.54 -24.26
C GLU A 476 -9.50 -9.44 -25.77
N PHE A 477 -8.66 -10.18 -26.48
CA PHE A 477 -8.60 -10.19 -27.93
C PHE A 477 -8.50 -11.63 -28.44
N TRP A 478 -9.37 -12.01 -29.37
CA TRP A 478 -9.19 -13.24 -30.14
C TRP A 478 -8.39 -12.95 -31.39
N LEU A 479 -7.32 -13.71 -31.61
CA LEU A 479 -6.46 -13.66 -32.79
C LEU A 479 -6.59 -14.96 -33.59
N ASP A 480 -6.96 -14.87 -34.86
CA ASP A 480 -7.04 -16.02 -35.76
C ASP A 480 -5.63 -16.49 -36.17
N THR A 481 -5.29 -17.74 -35.83
CA THR A 481 -3.95 -18.29 -36.10
C THR A 481 -3.68 -18.48 -37.58
N ARG A 482 -4.71 -18.53 -38.43
CA ARG A 482 -4.55 -18.66 -39.90
C ARG A 482 -3.86 -17.46 -40.53
N THR A 483 -3.83 -16.32 -39.83
CA THR A 483 -3.13 -15.10 -40.26
C THR A 483 -1.64 -15.12 -39.90
N LEU A 484 -1.21 -16.12 -39.13
CA LEU A 484 0.14 -16.23 -38.57
C LEU A 484 0.97 -17.22 -39.37
N THR A 485 2.29 -17.01 -39.38
CA THR A 485 3.22 -17.94 -40.02
C THR A 485 3.40 -19.18 -39.14
N PRO A 486 3.13 -20.41 -39.65
CA PRO A 486 3.35 -21.64 -38.88
C PRO A 486 4.81 -21.82 -38.46
N ALA A 487 5.07 -22.47 -37.33
CA ALA A 487 6.42 -22.72 -36.77
C ALA A 487 7.27 -21.45 -36.51
N ALA A 488 6.64 -20.26 -36.52
CA ALA A 488 7.29 -19.01 -36.16
C ALA A 488 7.11 -18.71 -34.67
N HIS A 489 8.12 -18.08 -34.08
CA HIS A 489 7.99 -17.44 -32.78
C HIS A 489 7.29 -16.10 -32.99
N ALA A 490 6.06 -15.98 -32.50
CA ALA A 490 5.28 -14.75 -32.51
C ALA A 490 5.60 -13.93 -31.26
N ARG A 491 6.01 -12.68 -31.45
CA ARG A 491 6.26 -11.71 -30.37
C ARG A 491 5.08 -10.78 -30.23
N LEU A 492 4.44 -10.79 -29.06
CA LEU A 492 3.44 -9.79 -28.69
C LEU A 492 4.05 -8.72 -27.80
N LYS A 493 3.65 -7.49 -28.06
CA LYS A 493 4.01 -6.31 -27.25
C LYS A 493 2.77 -5.49 -26.96
N LEU A 494 2.50 -5.28 -25.68
CA LEU A 494 1.48 -4.39 -25.16
C LEU A 494 2.14 -3.07 -24.77
N SER A 495 1.63 -1.95 -25.27
CA SER A 495 2.03 -0.59 -24.88
C SER A 495 0.85 0.12 -24.21
N VAL A 496 1.02 0.56 -22.97
CA VAL A 496 0.03 1.38 -22.25
C VAL A 496 0.43 2.84 -22.38
N LEU A 497 -0.43 3.65 -23.01
CA LEU A 497 -0.14 5.04 -23.37
C LEU A 497 -0.57 6.00 -22.26
N PRO A 498 0.35 6.72 -21.58
CA PRO A 498 0.01 7.68 -20.54
C PRO A 498 -0.89 8.82 -21.05
N ALA A 499 -1.77 9.33 -20.20
CA ALA A 499 -2.66 10.44 -20.57
C ALA A 499 -1.92 11.78 -20.75
N ASP A 500 -0.76 11.94 -20.11
CA ASP A 500 0.12 13.11 -20.21
C ASP A 500 1.08 13.07 -21.42
N GLY A 501 1.01 12.00 -22.22
CA GLY A 501 1.91 11.81 -23.37
C GLY A 501 3.33 11.36 -22.98
N GLY A 502 3.55 10.92 -21.74
CA GLY A 502 4.80 10.31 -21.31
C GLY A 502 5.12 9.01 -22.04
N GLU A 503 6.30 8.43 -21.73
CA GLU A 503 6.76 7.18 -22.32
C GLU A 503 5.80 6.01 -22.01
N PRO A 504 5.44 5.18 -23.01
CA PRO A 504 4.59 4.02 -22.80
C PRO A 504 5.19 3.02 -21.82
N VAL A 505 4.35 2.44 -20.97
CA VAL A 505 4.73 1.26 -20.18
C VAL A 505 4.47 0.02 -21.01
N ILE A 506 5.49 -0.83 -21.16
CA ILE A 506 5.47 -1.94 -22.11
C ILE A 506 5.51 -3.29 -21.37
N ALA A 507 4.76 -4.27 -21.88
CA ALA A 507 4.89 -5.68 -21.54
C ALA A 507 5.01 -6.52 -22.81
N GLU A 508 5.82 -7.57 -22.77
CA GLU A 508 6.05 -8.43 -23.94
C GLU A 508 5.96 -9.90 -23.57
N THR A 509 5.52 -10.71 -24.52
CA THR A 509 5.58 -12.18 -24.42
C THR A 509 5.84 -12.78 -25.79
N VAL A 510 6.39 -13.99 -25.80
CA VAL A 510 6.64 -14.77 -27.03
C VAL A 510 5.90 -16.10 -26.92
N PHE A 511 5.33 -16.55 -28.03
CA PHE A 511 4.76 -17.90 -28.14
C PHE A 511 5.12 -18.51 -29.49
N GLU A 512 5.09 -19.85 -29.55
CA GLU A 512 5.35 -20.61 -30.78
C GLU A 512 4.03 -21.20 -31.29
N LEU A 513 3.87 -21.24 -32.61
CA LEU A 513 2.78 -21.95 -33.28
C LEU A 513 3.30 -23.28 -33.81
N GLY A 514 2.61 -24.38 -33.50
CA GLY A 514 2.93 -25.74 -33.93
C GLY A 514 2.48 -26.09 -35.34
#